data_AF-A0A3N5FWH4-F1
#
_entry.id   AF-A0A3N5FWH4-F1
#
_cell.length_a   1.000
_cell.length_b   1.000
_cell.length_c   1.000
_cell.angle_alpha   90.00
_cell.angle_beta   90.00
_cell.angle_gamma   90.00
#
_symmetry.space_group_name_H-M   'P 1'
#
loop_
_entity.id
_entity.type
_entity.pdbx_description
1 polymer ?
#
loop_
_entity_poly.entity_id
_entity_poly.type
_entity_poly.pdbx_seq_one_letter_code
_entity_poly.pdbx_strand_id
1 'polypeptide(L)'
;MGMFTNLGRTLSLLRELRGKSQARVAREAGIGKSQLSKYENGKELPKLDSLEKVLNALEVGHFEFFYTLYLVDRRAAGLARADREQRGTADGPAMQIEDWMFPPLLERSPLLAEATDQAFSQVFTDLLQLYRTVFEQIVFTGSAPRTGGVNARAQAPPAPSP
;
A
#
# COMPACT_ATOMS: atom_id res chain seq x y z
N MET A 1 9.30 -10.90 -16.86
CA MET A 1 8.99 -11.15 -15.43
C MET A 1 7.49 -10.93 -15.25
N GLY A 2 6.79 -11.82 -14.55
CA GLY A 2 5.34 -11.67 -14.31
C GLY A 2 5.05 -10.62 -13.24
N MET A 3 3.83 -10.06 -13.25
CA MET A 3 3.37 -9.01 -12.33
C MET A 3 3.51 -9.35 -10.83
N PHE A 4 3.60 -10.64 -10.47
CA PHE A 4 3.57 -11.09 -9.07
C PHE A 4 4.86 -11.79 -8.63
N THR A 5 5.97 -11.60 -9.34
CA THR A 5 7.24 -12.29 -9.02
C THR A 5 7.73 -11.98 -7.60
N ASN A 6 7.61 -10.74 -7.12
CA ASN A 6 8.04 -10.38 -5.76
C ASN A 6 6.89 -10.29 -4.74
N LEU A 7 5.73 -10.89 -5.04
CA LEU A 7 4.57 -10.86 -4.14
C LEU A 7 4.91 -11.44 -2.76
N GLY A 8 5.49 -12.65 -2.73
CA GLY A 8 5.88 -13.31 -1.48
C GLY A 8 6.88 -12.51 -0.67
N ARG A 9 7.90 -11.97 -1.35
CA ARG A 9 8.93 -11.13 -0.73
C ARG A 9 8.34 -9.85 -0.12
N THR A 10 7.36 -9.26 -0.80
CA THR A 10 6.62 -8.09 -0.33
C THR A 10 5.81 -8.40 0.92
N LEU A 11 5.12 -9.56 0.96
CA LEU A 11 4.42 -10.02 2.17
C LEU A 11 5.37 -10.22 3.35
N SER A 12 6.53 -10.86 3.13
CA SER A 12 7.54 -11.06 4.20
C SER A 12 8.07 -9.73 4.73
N LEU A 13 8.37 -8.78 3.84
CA LEU A 13 8.85 -7.46 4.20
C LEU A 13 7.83 -6.73 5.08
N LEU A 14 6.57 -6.65 4.64
CA LEU A 14 5.51 -5.98 5.40
C LEU A 14 5.27 -6.66 6.76
N ARG A 15 5.32 -8.00 6.81
CA ARG A 15 5.24 -8.75 8.06
C ARG A 15 6.35 -8.37 9.04
N GLU A 16 7.58 -8.30 8.57
CA GLU A 16 8.75 -7.94 9.38
C GLU A 16 8.68 -6.48 9.86
N LEU A 17 8.24 -5.55 9.00
CA LEU A 17 7.99 -4.16 9.37
C LEU A 17 6.91 -4.01 10.45
N ARG A 18 5.92 -4.92 10.48
CA ARG A 18 4.89 -4.99 11.52
C ARG A 18 5.35 -5.75 12.78
N GLY A 19 6.58 -6.26 12.81
CA GLY A 19 7.11 -7.04 13.93
C GLY A 19 6.34 -8.34 14.22
N LYS A 20 5.61 -8.88 13.22
CA LYS A 20 4.80 -10.09 13.40
C LYS A 20 5.59 -11.33 12.95
N SER A 21 5.45 -12.42 13.71
CA SER A 21 5.98 -13.72 13.27
C SER A 21 5.04 -14.36 12.25
N GLN A 22 5.55 -15.26 11.39
CA GLN A 22 4.70 -16.03 10.47
C GLN A 22 3.60 -16.79 11.20
N ALA A 23 3.89 -17.34 12.39
CA ALA A 23 2.89 -18.07 13.17
C ALA A 23 1.75 -17.15 13.65
N ARG A 24 2.08 -15.91 14.05
CA ARG A 24 1.09 -14.91 14.47
C ARG A 24 0.19 -14.51 13.30
N VAL A 25 0.76 -14.14 12.16
CA VAL A 25 -0.01 -13.72 10.98
C VAL A 25 -0.87 -14.86 10.44
N ALA A 26 -0.32 -16.08 10.35
CA ALA A 26 -1.08 -17.23 9.87
C ALA A 26 -2.32 -17.51 10.75
N ARG A 27 -2.16 -17.41 12.08
CA ARG A 27 -3.27 -17.56 13.03
C ARG A 27 -4.30 -16.44 12.88
N GLU A 28 -3.87 -15.18 12.80
CA GLU A 28 -4.75 -14.02 12.61
C GLU A 28 -5.50 -14.07 11.27
N ALA A 29 -4.86 -14.56 10.21
CA ALA A 29 -5.44 -14.73 8.88
C ALA A 29 -6.30 -16.01 8.72
N GLY A 30 -6.30 -16.90 9.71
CA GLY A 30 -7.02 -18.18 9.63
C GLY A 30 -6.45 -19.15 8.59
N ILE A 31 -5.14 -19.10 8.33
CA ILE A 31 -4.43 -19.98 7.39
C ILE A 31 -3.34 -20.82 8.07
N GLY A 32 -2.83 -21.83 7.38
CA GLY A 32 -1.71 -22.63 7.91
C GLY A 32 -0.39 -21.87 7.89
N LYS A 33 0.45 -21.99 8.95
CA LYS A 33 1.81 -21.41 8.97
C LYS A 33 2.66 -21.86 7.77
N SER A 34 2.56 -23.15 7.40
CA SER A 34 3.24 -23.70 6.23
C SER A 34 2.77 -23.05 4.94
N GLN A 35 1.48 -22.72 4.84
CA GLN A 35 0.90 -22.03 3.68
C GLN A 35 1.41 -20.59 3.58
N LEU A 36 1.42 -19.82 4.67
CA LEU A 36 2.02 -18.49 4.68
C LEU A 36 3.50 -18.53 4.29
N SER A 37 4.25 -19.52 4.80
CA SER A 37 5.66 -19.71 4.43
C SER A 37 5.83 -19.99 2.93
N LYS A 38 4.94 -20.79 2.30
CA LYS A 38 4.97 -21.00 0.85
C LYS A 38 4.68 -19.71 0.09
N TYR A 39 3.76 -18.88 0.56
CA TYR A 39 3.47 -17.58 -0.03
C TYR A 39 4.70 -16.66 0.04
N GLU A 40 5.28 -16.47 1.22
CA GLU A 40 6.42 -15.57 1.42
C GLU A 40 7.65 -15.98 0.61
N ASN A 41 7.86 -17.29 0.42
CA ASN A 41 8.97 -17.82 -0.36
C ASN A 41 8.68 -17.94 -1.87
N GLY A 42 7.52 -17.48 -2.34
CA GLY A 42 7.13 -17.55 -3.76
C GLY A 42 6.90 -18.97 -4.30
N LYS A 43 6.75 -19.96 -3.41
CA LYS A 43 6.46 -21.36 -3.79
C LYS A 43 5.01 -21.57 -4.19
N GLU A 44 4.13 -20.71 -3.70
CA GLU A 44 2.69 -20.74 -3.98
C GLU A 44 2.19 -19.29 -4.06
N LEU A 45 1.30 -18.99 -5.01
CA LEU A 45 0.62 -17.70 -5.06
C LEU A 45 -0.68 -17.77 -4.26
N PRO A 46 -0.95 -16.82 -3.35
CA PRO A 46 -2.23 -16.78 -2.66
C PRO A 46 -3.36 -16.47 -3.65
N LYS A 47 -4.53 -17.10 -3.44
CA LYS A 47 -5.78 -16.64 -4.07
C LYS A 47 -6.16 -15.27 -3.49
N LEU A 48 -7.01 -14.52 -4.18
CA LEU A 48 -7.44 -13.19 -3.73
C LEU A 48 -7.99 -13.18 -2.30
N ASP A 49 -8.88 -14.12 -1.95
CA ASP A 49 -9.41 -14.26 -0.58
C ASP A 49 -8.32 -14.56 0.46
N SER A 50 -7.34 -15.40 0.11
CA SER A 50 -6.21 -15.70 1.02
C SER A 50 -5.27 -14.51 1.15
N LEU A 51 -5.05 -13.75 0.08
CA LEU A 51 -4.27 -12.52 0.10
C LEU A 51 -4.94 -11.48 0.99
N GLU A 52 -6.24 -11.24 0.82
CA GLU A 52 -7.03 -10.32 1.64
C GLU A 52 -6.93 -10.67 3.12
N LYS A 53 -7.11 -11.95 3.49
CA LYS A 53 -6.93 -12.41 4.88
C LYS A 53 -5.55 -12.12 5.44
N VAL A 54 -4.50 -12.34 4.66
CA VAL A 54 -3.12 -12.05 5.07
C VAL A 54 -2.90 -10.54 5.20
N LEU A 55 -3.40 -9.72 4.28
CA LEU A 55 -3.29 -8.26 4.36
C LEU A 55 -4.03 -7.69 5.57
N ASN A 56 -5.23 -8.20 5.87
CA ASN A 56 -5.99 -7.85 7.06
C ASN A 56 -5.22 -8.23 8.34
N ALA A 57 -4.65 -9.44 8.39
CA ALA A 57 -3.80 -9.86 9.52
C ALA A 57 -2.50 -9.05 9.63
N LEU A 58 -2.03 -8.43 8.55
CA LEU A 58 -0.88 -7.54 8.55
C LEU A 58 -1.25 -6.09 8.86
N GLU A 59 -2.54 -5.76 8.92
CA GLU A 59 -3.02 -4.37 9.02
C GLU A 59 -2.41 -3.51 7.89
N VAL A 60 -2.53 -4.02 6.66
CA VAL A 60 -2.02 -3.40 5.43
C VAL A 60 -3.17 -3.22 4.44
N GLY A 61 -3.33 -2.00 3.92
CA GLY A 61 -4.31 -1.71 2.87
C GLY A 61 -3.82 -2.17 1.48
N HIS A 62 -4.75 -2.43 0.56
CA HIS A 62 -4.43 -2.83 -0.82
C HIS A 62 -3.47 -1.86 -1.52
N PHE A 63 -3.67 -0.55 -1.37
CA PHE A 63 -2.81 0.47 -1.98
C PHE A 63 -1.36 0.38 -1.47
N GLU A 64 -1.18 0.31 -0.14
CA GLU A 64 0.14 0.14 0.49
C GLU A 64 0.83 -1.13 -0.03
N PHE A 65 0.09 -2.24 -0.08
CA PHE A 65 0.62 -3.51 -0.56
C PHE A 65 1.09 -3.44 -2.02
N PHE A 66 0.24 -2.99 -2.95
CA PHE A 66 0.57 -2.96 -4.36
C PHE A 66 1.62 -1.90 -4.69
N TYR A 67 1.64 -0.77 -3.98
CA TYR A 67 2.70 0.22 -4.11
C TYR A 67 4.05 -0.35 -3.64
N THR A 68 4.07 -1.03 -2.49
CA THR A 68 5.27 -1.70 -1.99
C THR A 68 5.76 -2.77 -2.96
N LEU A 69 4.86 -3.59 -3.50
CA LEU A 69 5.18 -4.60 -4.52
C LEU A 69 5.85 -3.96 -5.74
N TYR A 70 5.26 -2.89 -6.26
CA TYR A 70 5.82 -2.13 -7.38
C TYR A 70 7.25 -1.62 -7.10
N LEU A 71 7.50 -1.09 -5.90
CA LEU A 71 8.85 -0.64 -5.52
C LEU A 71 9.85 -1.80 -5.45
N VAL A 72 9.43 -2.94 -4.88
CA VAL A 72 10.27 -4.14 -4.80
C VAL A 72 10.58 -4.69 -6.20
N ASP A 73 9.60 -4.76 -7.09
CA ASP A 73 9.78 -5.19 -8.48
C ASP A 73 10.76 -4.28 -9.23
N ARG A 74 10.62 -2.96 -9.10
CA ARG A 74 11.56 -1.99 -9.70
C ARG A 74 12.97 -2.18 -9.18
N ARG A 75 13.13 -2.38 -7.87
CA ARG A 75 14.45 -2.60 -7.26
C ARG A 75 15.09 -3.88 -7.77
N ALA A 76 14.33 -4.97 -7.84
CA ALA A 76 14.81 -6.24 -8.38
C ALA A 76 15.23 -6.12 -9.85
N ALA A 77 14.48 -5.38 -10.66
CA ALA A 77 14.81 -5.13 -12.06
C ALA A 77 16.10 -4.31 -12.23
N GLY A 78 16.30 -3.27 -11.41
CA GLY A 78 17.52 -2.45 -11.42
C GLY A 78 18.76 -3.28 -11.07
N LEU A 79 18.70 -4.08 -9.99
CA LEU A 79 19.81 -4.96 -9.60
C LEU A 79 20.17 -5.97 -10.70
N ALA A 80 19.18 -6.56 -11.37
CA ALA A 80 19.41 -7.48 -12.48
C ALA A 80 20.02 -6.80 -13.74
N ARG A 81 19.87 -5.49 -13.90
CA ARG A 81 20.54 -4.72 -14.96
C ARG A 81 21.99 -4.44 -14.57
N ALA A 82 22.22 -3.92 -13.37
CA ALA A 82 23.55 -3.66 -12.84
C ALA A 82 24.46 -4.91 -12.83
N ASP A 83 23.93 -6.08 -12.44
CA ASP A 83 24.67 -7.35 -12.47
C ASP A 83 25.06 -7.77 -13.90
N ARG A 84 24.23 -7.47 -14.90
CA ARG A 84 24.52 -7.76 -16.32
C ARG A 84 25.55 -6.80 -16.89
N GLU A 85 25.45 -5.53 -16.54
CA GLU A 85 26.43 -4.52 -16.92
C GLU A 85 27.80 -4.82 -16.30
N GLN A 86 27.86 -5.22 -15.03
CA GLN A 86 29.11 -5.62 -14.36
C GLN A 86 29.74 -6.90 -14.93
N ARG A 87 28.93 -7.85 -15.45
CA ARG A 87 29.44 -9.02 -16.18
C ARG A 87 29.81 -8.71 -17.64
N GLY A 88 29.30 -7.60 -18.19
CA GLY A 88 29.50 -7.17 -19.57
C GLY A 88 30.70 -6.26 -19.80
N THR A 89 31.42 -5.81 -18.76
CA THR A 89 32.61 -4.96 -18.90
C THR A 89 33.88 -5.71 -19.33
N ALA A 90 33.75 -6.69 -20.23
CA ALA A 90 34.89 -7.32 -20.89
C ALA A 90 35.10 -6.85 -22.34
N ASP A 91 34.11 -6.29 -23.06
CA ASP A 91 34.37 -5.71 -24.40
C ASP A 91 33.20 -4.85 -24.95
N GLY A 92 33.48 -3.60 -25.34
CA GLY A 92 32.75 -2.87 -26.40
C GLY A 92 31.69 -1.82 -25.99
N PRO A 93 31.42 -0.81 -26.87
CA PRO A 93 31.44 0.60 -26.44
C PRO A 93 30.10 1.36 -26.41
N ALA A 94 30.14 2.47 -25.66
CA ALA A 94 29.43 3.75 -25.81
C ALA A 94 27.91 3.75 -26.08
N MET A 95 27.17 3.69 -24.97
CA MET A 95 26.03 4.54 -24.61
C MET A 95 25.44 5.42 -25.74
N GLN A 96 24.31 4.97 -26.31
CA GLN A 96 23.41 5.82 -27.09
C GLN A 96 22.30 6.33 -26.19
N ILE A 97 22.29 7.66 -26.04
CA ILE A 97 21.44 8.47 -25.18
C ILE A 97 20.12 8.69 -25.91
N GLU A 98 19.08 7.87 -25.69
CA GLU A 98 17.69 8.26 -26.02
C GLU A 98 16.61 7.71 -25.06
N ASP A 99 16.89 6.80 -24.12
CA ASP A 99 15.84 6.24 -23.24
C ASP A 99 15.58 7.07 -21.96
N TRP A 100 15.90 8.37 -22.01
CA TRP A 100 15.99 9.29 -20.88
C TRP A 100 14.67 9.88 -20.40
N MET A 101 13.52 9.28 -20.71
CA MET A 101 12.28 9.87 -20.21
C MET A 101 12.09 9.71 -18.69
N PHE A 102 12.87 8.87 -17.98
CA PHE A 102 13.02 8.92 -16.50
C PHE A 102 14.34 8.27 -15.97
N PRO A 103 15.40 9.04 -15.61
CA PRO A 103 16.56 8.53 -14.87
C PRO A 103 16.31 8.38 -13.34
N PRO A 104 17.20 7.72 -12.57
CA PRO A 104 16.86 6.71 -11.58
C PRO A 104 16.63 7.27 -10.17
N LEU A 105 15.42 7.14 -9.63
CA LEU A 105 15.12 7.57 -8.25
C LEU A 105 15.87 6.79 -7.15
N LEU A 106 16.57 5.68 -7.47
CA LEU A 106 17.07 4.75 -6.45
C LEU A 106 18.38 4.04 -6.83
N GLU A 107 19.24 4.62 -7.66
CA GLU A 107 20.60 4.10 -7.85
C GLU A 107 21.63 4.95 -7.15
N ARG A 108 21.89 4.53 -5.90
CA ARG A 108 23.04 4.84 -5.04
C ARG A 108 23.49 6.29 -5.09
N SER A 109 22.90 7.10 -4.22
CA SER A 109 23.59 8.24 -3.66
C SER A 109 23.21 8.40 -2.20
N PRO A 110 24.14 8.77 -1.30
CA PRO A 110 23.84 9.17 0.07
C PRO A 110 23.12 10.54 0.12
N LEU A 111 22.29 10.85 -0.89
CA LEU A 111 21.87 12.19 -1.33
C LEU A 111 20.34 12.34 -1.39
N LEU A 112 19.61 11.93 -0.36
CA LEU A 112 18.44 12.72 0.01
C LEU A 112 18.93 13.61 1.14
N ALA A 113 19.16 14.88 0.83
CA ALA A 113 19.26 15.86 1.91
C ALA A 113 18.00 15.69 2.77
N GLU A 114 18.12 15.79 4.09
CA GLU A 114 17.01 15.64 5.03
C GLU A 114 15.74 16.40 4.58
N ALA A 115 15.93 17.56 3.95
CA ALA A 115 14.87 18.38 3.36
C ALA A 115 14.11 17.72 2.20
N THR A 116 14.76 16.94 1.32
CA THR A 116 14.11 16.27 0.19
C THR A 116 13.31 15.05 0.66
N ASP A 117 13.82 14.33 1.66
CA ASP A 117 13.10 13.22 2.30
C ASP A 117 11.87 13.73 3.08
N GLN A 118 12.01 14.87 3.76
CA GLN A 118 10.90 15.57 4.41
C GLN A 118 9.86 16.08 3.41
N ALA A 119 10.29 16.68 2.29
CA ALA A 119 9.37 17.16 1.26
C ALA A 119 8.59 16.01 0.59
N PHE A 120 9.26 14.89 0.32
CA PHE A 120 8.60 13.69 -0.20
C PHE A 120 7.58 13.13 0.79
N SER A 121 7.98 13.00 2.06
CA SER A 121 7.10 12.56 3.15
C SER A 121 5.88 13.47 3.31
N GLN A 122 6.07 14.78 3.18
CA GLN A 122 5.00 15.77 3.27
C GLN A 122 4.00 15.61 2.12
N VAL A 123 4.47 15.58 0.87
CA VAL A 123 3.61 15.42 -0.31
C VAL A 123 2.83 14.10 -0.26
N PHE A 124 3.48 13.02 0.17
CA PHE A 124 2.84 11.73 0.34
C PHE A 124 1.77 11.76 1.44
N THR A 125 2.05 12.41 2.58
CA THR A 125 1.10 12.60 3.68
C THR A 125 -0.11 13.41 3.22
N ASP A 126 0.12 14.52 2.53
CA ASP A 126 -0.94 15.41 2.03
C ASP A 126 -1.86 14.68 1.04
N LEU A 127 -1.26 13.89 0.14
CA LEU A 127 -2.01 13.08 -0.82
C LEU A 127 -2.90 12.04 -0.13
N LEU A 128 -2.40 11.34 0.89
CA LEU A 128 -3.18 10.36 1.65
C LEU A 128 -4.29 11.02 2.48
N GLN A 129 -4.02 12.18 3.06
CA GLN A 129 -5.03 12.95 3.79
C GLN A 129 -6.15 13.46 2.87
N LEU A 130 -5.80 13.92 1.67
CA LEU A 130 -6.77 14.32 0.66
C LEU A 130 -7.63 13.13 0.24
N TYR A 131 -7.00 11.98 -0.04
CA TYR A 131 -7.72 10.76 -0.40
C TYR A 131 -8.70 10.33 0.70
N ARG A 132 -8.25 10.34 1.96
CA ARG A 132 -9.11 10.05 3.12
C ARG A 132 -10.29 11.02 3.22
N THR A 133 -10.05 12.33 3.06
CA THR A 133 -11.09 13.36 3.18
C THR A 133 -12.14 13.21 2.09
N VAL A 134 -11.72 13.01 0.84
CA VAL A 134 -12.62 12.76 -0.29
C VAL A 134 -13.41 11.48 -0.07
N PHE A 135 -12.76 10.41 0.42
CA PHE A 135 -13.42 9.16 0.73
C PHE A 135 -14.46 9.32 1.85
N GLU A 136 -14.12 9.98 2.96
CA GLU A 136 -15.06 10.25 4.05
C GLU A 136 -16.24 11.11 3.58
N GLN A 137 -16.00 12.12 2.75
CA GLN A 137 -17.09 12.92 2.19
C GLN A 137 -18.02 12.08 1.31
N ILE A 138 -17.47 11.26 0.41
CA ILE A 138 -18.27 10.39 -0.47
C ILE A 138 -19.05 9.34 0.33
N VAL A 139 -18.45 8.75 1.36
CA VAL A 139 -19.06 7.68 2.16
C VAL A 139 -20.05 8.22 3.20
N PHE A 140 -19.76 9.35 3.84
CA PHE A 140 -20.60 9.89 4.93
C PHE A 140 -21.64 10.94 4.49
N THR A 141 -21.56 11.52 3.28
CA THR A 141 -22.69 12.34 2.76
C THR A 141 -23.90 11.51 2.32
N GLY A 142 -23.76 10.18 2.19
CA GLY A 142 -24.88 9.26 1.92
C GLY A 142 -25.67 8.82 3.17
N SER A 143 -25.22 9.16 4.38
CA SER A 143 -25.83 8.69 5.63
C SER A 143 -26.29 9.85 6.52
N ALA A 144 -27.26 10.63 6.04
CA ALA A 144 -28.07 11.43 6.96
C ALA A 144 -28.91 10.46 7.83
N PRO A 145 -28.89 10.57 9.18
CA PRO A 145 -29.74 9.75 10.01
C PRO A 145 -31.20 10.13 9.74
N ARG A 146 -32.01 9.14 9.33
CA ARG A 146 -33.46 9.22 9.41
C ARG A 146 -33.86 9.27 10.89
N THR A 147 -33.94 10.46 11.47
CA THR A 147 -34.66 10.64 12.73
C THR A 147 -36.16 10.60 12.43
N GLY A 148 -36.73 9.40 12.55
CA GLY A 148 -38.16 9.19 12.72
C GLY A 148 -38.64 9.85 14.02
N GLY A 149 -39.92 10.23 14.01
CA GLY A 149 -40.51 11.17 14.96
C GLY A 149 -40.47 10.73 16.43
N VAL A 150 -40.39 11.74 17.29
CA VAL A 150 -40.91 11.67 18.66
C VAL A 150 -41.94 12.78 18.81
N ASN A 151 -43.14 12.34 19.14
CA ASN A 151 -44.33 13.09 19.53
C ASN A 151 -43.99 14.19 20.55
N ALA A 152 -44.23 15.45 20.22
CA ALA A 152 -44.26 16.55 21.19
C ALA A 152 -45.57 17.33 21.03
N ARG A 153 -46.59 16.85 21.74
CA ARG A 153 -47.77 17.62 22.13
C ARG A 153 -47.30 18.85 22.92
N ALA A 154 -47.44 20.04 22.36
CA ALA A 154 -47.44 21.31 23.10
C ALA A 154 -48.31 22.31 22.33
N GLN A 155 -49.60 22.34 22.67
CA GLN A 155 -50.29 23.50 23.24
C GLN A 155 -50.44 24.69 22.27
N ALA A 156 -51.64 24.78 21.71
CA ALA A 156 -52.15 25.98 21.05
C ALA A 156 -52.35 27.11 22.09
N PRO A 157 -52.07 28.38 21.75
CA PRO A 157 -52.39 29.51 22.62
C PRO A 157 -53.91 29.71 22.69
N PRO A 158 -54.47 30.16 23.84
CA PRO A 158 -55.91 30.36 23.98
C PRO A 158 -56.36 31.58 23.15
N ALA A 159 -57.55 31.44 22.56
CA ALA A 159 -58.25 32.53 21.89
C ALA A 159 -58.63 33.63 22.90
N PRO A 160 -58.57 34.92 22.52
CA PRO A 160 -59.14 35.98 23.33
C PRO A 160 -60.66 36.09 23.12
N SER A 161 -61.41 36.15 24.22
CA SER A 161 -62.80 36.62 24.28
C SER A 161 -63.00 37.41 25.59
N PRO A 162 -63.96 38.37 25.69
CA PRO A 162 -64.83 38.95 24.65
C PRO A 162 -64.38 40.33 24.16
#